data_AF-A0A142CWK8-F1
#
_entry.id   AF-A0A142CWK8-F1
#
_cell.length_a   1.000
_cell.length_b   1.000
_cell.length_c   1.000
_cell.angle_alpha   90.00
_cell.angle_beta   90.00
_cell.angle_gamma   90.00
#
_symmetry.space_group_name_H-M   'P 1'
#
loop_
_entity.id
_entity.type
_entity.pdbx_description
1 polymer ?
#
loop_
_entity_poly.entity_id
_entity_poly.type
_entity_poly.pdbx_seq_one_letter_code
_entity_poly.pdbx_strand_id
1 'polypeptide(L)'
;MRKKILGIGFLVLALFGLVLGGVAAYRGTPGPNPEAEQLYQSSYADYYAPLSDEEASGLIYVVEEEKLARDVYLTLHNETGLTVFERIAQSEQRHMDAMLSLIEKYNLTAPSTLDQIGVFENPELQALYDQLVEQGSQSTIDALKVGALIEETDIKDLEEWIAKTDNEDIVRVYSNLMAGSENHLRAFVRNLEAQGVEYTAQVLPQEQVDEILAGEASHSGHGKMMAGGNHDHMKNSDRMTKGQRGKMDGRMKGNGHEKGTHEHGKGGNGEGNKPMRGYGRGDCPMQADGA
;
A
#
# COMPACT_ATOMS: atom_id res chain seq x y z
N MET A 1 44.14 -5.31 -8.00
CA MET A 1 43.61 -6.45 -7.19
C MET A 1 42.09 -6.43 -7.30
N ARG A 2 41.46 -7.46 -7.88
CA ARG A 2 39.99 -7.55 -7.94
C ARG A 2 39.47 -8.05 -6.59
N LYS A 3 38.87 -7.18 -5.79
CA LYS A 3 38.11 -7.61 -4.60
C LYS A 3 36.87 -8.34 -5.12
N LYS A 4 36.67 -9.59 -4.67
CA LYS A 4 35.46 -10.34 -4.98
C LYS A 4 34.34 -9.78 -4.11
N ILE A 5 33.32 -9.19 -4.71
CA ILE A 5 32.06 -8.88 -4.02
C ILE A 5 31.32 -10.20 -3.91
N LEU A 6 31.46 -10.87 -2.77
CA LEU A 6 30.87 -12.19 -2.52
C LEU A 6 30.16 -12.14 -1.17
N GLY A 7 28.82 -12.26 -1.19
CA GLY A 7 28.00 -12.45 0.01
C GLY A 7 27.60 -11.19 0.77
N ILE A 8 26.65 -10.40 0.23
CA ILE A 8 25.84 -9.45 1.01
C ILE A 8 24.35 -9.77 0.86
N GLY A 9 23.86 -10.07 -0.36
CA GLY A 9 22.45 -10.48 -0.58
C GLY A 9 21.99 -11.74 0.20
N PHE A 10 22.93 -12.54 0.73
CA PHE A 10 22.61 -13.69 1.59
C PHE A 10 22.25 -13.31 3.05
N LEU A 11 22.50 -12.07 3.48
CA LEU A 11 22.21 -11.63 4.86
C LEU A 11 20.82 -11.00 5.00
N VAL A 12 20.30 -10.30 3.98
CA VAL A 12 18.91 -9.79 4.00
C VAL A 12 17.91 -10.94 4.01
N LEU A 13 18.13 -11.94 3.16
CA LEU A 13 17.35 -13.19 3.12
C LEU A 13 17.27 -13.92 4.47
N ALA A 14 18.26 -13.75 5.35
CA ALA A 14 18.31 -14.39 6.65
C ALA A 14 17.56 -13.60 7.76
N LEU A 15 17.20 -12.33 7.51
CA LEU A 15 16.44 -11.50 8.46
C LEU A 15 14.92 -11.60 8.23
N PHE A 16 14.48 -11.67 6.97
CA PHE A 16 13.06 -11.94 6.66
C PHE A 16 12.73 -13.44 6.68
N GLY A 17 13.62 -14.30 6.18
CA GLY A 17 13.40 -15.76 6.08
C GLY A 17 13.40 -16.53 7.42
N LEU A 18 13.19 -15.86 8.55
CA LEU A 18 13.22 -16.45 9.89
C LEU A 18 12.01 -16.05 10.73
N VAL A 19 10.80 -16.38 10.25
CA VAL A 19 9.55 -16.40 11.04
C VAL A 19 9.55 -17.51 12.12
N LEU A 20 10.71 -17.76 12.76
CA LEU A 20 10.91 -18.80 13.75
C LEU A 20 10.87 -18.25 15.18
N GLY A 21 9.64 -18.13 15.70
CA GLY A 21 9.39 -18.39 17.12
C GLY A 21 9.64 -17.24 18.09
N GLY A 22 9.82 -16.02 17.60
CA GLY A 22 9.61 -14.81 18.40
C GLY A 22 8.11 -14.59 18.62
N VAL A 23 7.50 -15.28 19.60
CA VAL A 23 6.15 -14.89 20.08
C VAL A 23 6.29 -13.55 20.80
N ALA A 24 6.23 -12.47 20.02
CA ALA A 24 6.03 -11.14 20.52
C ALA A 24 4.69 -11.17 21.27
N ALA A 25 4.76 -11.14 22.60
CA ALA A 25 3.60 -11.16 23.47
C ALA A 25 2.79 -9.88 23.26
N TYR A 26 1.86 -9.92 22.31
CA TYR A 26 0.96 -8.83 22.01
C TYR A 26 0.23 -8.45 23.29
N ARG A 27 0.12 -7.15 23.57
CA ARG A 27 -0.44 -6.66 24.84
C ARG A 27 -1.97 -6.70 24.80
N GLY A 28 -2.53 -7.88 24.96
CA GLY A 28 -3.97 -8.12 25.04
C GLY A 28 -4.32 -9.60 25.17
N THR A 29 -5.60 -9.90 25.26
CA THR A 29 -6.16 -11.18 24.81
C THR A 29 -6.90 -10.88 23.50
N PRO A 30 -6.77 -11.68 22.43
CA PRO A 30 -7.41 -11.35 21.16
C PRO A 30 -8.92 -11.25 21.36
N GLY A 31 -9.53 -10.20 20.82
CA GLY A 31 -10.97 -10.07 20.88
C GLY A 31 -11.64 -11.16 20.02
N PRO A 32 -12.84 -11.63 20.38
CA PRO A 32 -13.69 -12.24 19.36
C PRO A 32 -13.93 -11.22 18.25
N ASN A 33 -14.09 -11.69 17.00
CA ASN A 33 -14.49 -10.81 15.90
C ASN A 33 -15.76 -10.02 16.33
N PRO A 34 -15.84 -8.69 16.22
CA PRO A 34 -17.01 -7.92 16.67
C PRO A 34 -18.30 -8.25 15.91
N GLU A 35 -18.18 -8.89 14.73
CA GLU A 35 -19.31 -9.47 14.01
C GLU A 35 -19.80 -10.80 14.62
N ALA A 36 -18.92 -11.56 15.31
CA ALA A 36 -19.26 -12.81 16.00
C ALA A 36 -20.33 -12.59 17.08
N GLU A 37 -20.20 -11.50 17.83
CA GLU A 37 -21.08 -11.20 18.96
C GLU A 37 -22.50 -10.80 18.51
N GLN A 38 -22.66 -10.34 17.26
CA GLN A 38 -23.98 -10.10 16.65
C GLN A 38 -24.64 -11.38 16.10
N LEU A 39 -23.89 -12.47 15.89
CA LEU A 39 -24.35 -13.66 15.17
C LEU A 39 -24.37 -14.95 16.01
N TYR A 40 -24.36 -14.83 17.35
CA TYR A 40 -24.40 -15.90 18.36
C TYR A 40 -25.70 -16.76 18.37
N GLN A 41 -26.42 -16.84 17.25
CA GLN A 41 -27.68 -17.56 17.03
C GLN A 41 -27.65 -18.47 15.78
N SER A 42 -26.48 -18.75 15.17
CA SER A 42 -26.40 -19.65 14.01
C SER A 42 -25.10 -20.46 13.92
N SER A 43 -25.09 -21.47 13.04
CA SER A 43 -24.02 -22.47 12.85
C SER A 43 -22.78 -21.95 12.11
N TYR A 44 -22.36 -20.72 12.38
CA TYR A 44 -21.24 -20.02 11.73
C TYR A 44 -20.03 -19.82 12.66
N ALA A 45 -19.89 -20.68 13.68
CA ALA A 45 -18.84 -20.54 14.70
C ALA A 45 -17.41 -20.53 14.11
N ASP A 46 -17.16 -21.32 13.07
CA ASP A 46 -15.85 -21.38 12.40
C ASP A 46 -15.51 -20.07 11.66
N TYR A 47 -16.49 -19.41 11.04
CA TYR A 47 -16.28 -18.15 10.29
C TYR A 47 -15.98 -16.95 11.21
N TYR A 48 -16.29 -17.09 12.51
CA TYR A 48 -16.22 -16.03 13.50
C TYR A 48 -15.38 -16.43 14.73
N ALA A 49 -14.46 -17.38 14.54
CA ALA A 49 -13.50 -17.77 15.56
C ALA A 49 -12.66 -16.54 16.04
N PRO A 50 -12.27 -16.51 17.33
CA PRO A 50 -11.26 -15.55 17.77
C PRO A 50 -9.93 -15.83 17.07
N LEU A 51 -9.10 -14.81 16.87
CA LEU A 51 -7.77 -15.00 16.28
C LEU A 51 -6.96 -16.03 17.06
N SER A 52 -6.22 -16.86 16.34
CA SER A 52 -5.10 -17.61 16.89
C SER A 52 -3.98 -16.68 17.33
N ASP A 53 -3.09 -17.16 18.21
CA ASP A 53 -1.89 -16.41 18.61
C ASP A 53 -0.97 -16.12 17.40
N GLU A 54 -0.94 -17.00 16.40
CA GLU A 54 -0.13 -16.85 15.19
C GLU A 54 -0.67 -15.72 14.29
N GLU A 55 -1.99 -15.63 14.11
CA GLU A 55 -2.62 -14.51 13.39
C GLU A 55 -2.47 -13.19 14.15
N ALA A 56 -2.67 -13.19 15.48
CA ALA A 56 -2.50 -12.00 16.30
C ALA A 56 -1.06 -11.46 16.25
N SER A 57 -0.05 -12.34 16.33
CA SER A 57 1.35 -11.95 16.13
C SER A 57 1.64 -11.53 14.68
N GLY A 58 1.07 -12.20 13.68
CA GLY A 58 1.22 -11.85 12.26
C GLY A 58 0.69 -10.45 11.93
N LEU A 59 -0.50 -10.08 12.43
CA LEU A 59 -1.05 -8.73 12.21
C LEU A 59 -0.16 -7.63 12.80
N ILE A 60 0.48 -7.88 13.95
CA ILE A 60 1.41 -6.94 14.59
C ILE A 60 2.76 -6.89 13.88
N TYR A 61 3.24 -8.01 13.31
CA TYR A 61 4.44 -8.04 12.49
C TYR A 61 4.25 -7.25 11.18
N VAL A 62 3.22 -7.57 10.41
CA VAL A 62 2.97 -6.97 9.08
C VAL A 62 2.72 -5.46 9.18
N VAL A 63 2.09 -4.94 10.24
CA VAL A 63 1.95 -3.47 10.39
C VAL A 63 3.29 -2.74 10.66
N GLU A 64 4.28 -3.40 11.27
CA GLU A 64 5.63 -2.85 11.40
C GLU A 64 6.49 -3.09 10.14
N GLU A 65 6.18 -4.12 9.34
CA GLU A 65 6.82 -4.39 8.04
C GLU A 65 6.42 -3.35 6.98
N GLU A 66 5.13 -3.06 6.86
CA GLU A 66 4.58 -1.97 6.03
C GLU A 66 5.14 -0.60 6.46
N LYS A 67 5.31 -0.41 7.77
CA LYS A 67 6.00 0.76 8.34
C LYS A 67 7.46 0.82 7.92
N LEU A 68 8.16 -0.31 7.88
CA LEU A 68 9.55 -0.38 7.46
C LEU A 68 9.70 0.01 5.99
N ALA A 69 8.84 -0.50 5.10
CA ALA A 69 8.79 -0.07 3.71
C ALA A 69 8.53 1.44 3.60
N ARG A 70 7.47 1.95 4.25
CA ARG A 70 7.14 3.39 4.30
C ARG A 70 8.34 4.24 4.75
N ASP A 71 8.96 3.89 5.87
CA ASP A 71 10.00 4.69 6.51
C ASP A 71 11.31 4.68 5.71
N VAL A 72 11.71 3.52 5.15
CA VAL A 72 12.86 3.44 4.24
C VAL A 72 12.61 4.32 3.02
N TYR A 73 11.40 4.32 2.46
CA TYR A 73 11.07 5.14 1.29
C TYR A 73 11.04 6.63 1.60
N LEU A 74 10.50 7.05 2.75
CA LEU A 74 10.58 8.45 3.19
C LEU A 74 12.04 8.89 3.35
N THR A 75 12.90 8.06 3.95
CA THR A 75 14.33 8.36 4.12
C THR A 75 15.07 8.44 2.78
N LEU A 76 14.93 7.43 1.91
CA LEU A 76 15.59 7.40 0.60
C LEU A 76 15.02 8.44 -0.38
N HIS A 77 13.76 8.88 -0.21
CA HIS A 77 13.23 10.04 -0.94
C HIS A 77 13.99 11.33 -0.59
N ASN A 78 14.23 11.58 0.71
CA ASN A 78 14.95 12.78 1.16
C ASN A 78 16.40 12.84 0.64
N GLU A 79 17.04 11.69 0.46
CA GLU A 79 18.42 11.60 -0.03
C GLU A 79 18.51 11.65 -1.56
N THR A 80 17.62 10.96 -2.27
CA THR A 80 17.70 10.81 -3.74
C THR A 80 16.87 11.82 -4.52
N GLY A 81 15.84 12.41 -3.90
CA GLY A 81 14.84 13.26 -4.56
C GLY A 81 13.93 12.54 -5.55
N LEU A 82 13.99 11.19 -5.66
CA LEU A 82 13.17 10.46 -6.62
C LEU A 82 11.70 10.37 -6.16
N THR A 83 10.78 10.77 -7.05
CA THR A 83 9.33 10.76 -6.78
C THR A 83 8.70 9.37 -6.71
N VAL A 84 9.42 8.31 -7.09
CA VAL A 84 8.95 6.92 -6.93
C VAL A 84 8.83 6.57 -5.45
N PHE A 85 9.83 6.89 -4.63
CA PHE A 85 9.80 6.66 -3.18
C PHE A 85 8.67 7.44 -2.49
N GLU A 86 8.49 8.72 -2.81
CA GLU A 86 7.40 9.54 -2.24
C GLU A 86 6.02 8.92 -2.50
N ARG A 87 5.79 8.45 -3.73
CA ARG A 87 4.50 7.88 -4.15
C ARG A 87 4.22 6.52 -3.54
N ILE A 88 5.27 5.70 -3.39
CA ILE A 88 5.17 4.37 -2.80
C ILE A 88 5.02 4.51 -1.28
N ALA A 89 5.78 5.37 -0.59
CA ALA A 89 5.54 5.68 0.84
C ALA A 89 4.08 6.13 1.15
N GLN A 90 3.43 6.84 0.22
CA GLN A 90 2.01 7.20 0.33
C GLN A 90 1.03 6.02 0.07
N SER A 91 1.50 4.93 -0.53
CA SER A 91 0.81 3.65 -0.68
C SER A 91 0.98 2.78 0.57
N GLU A 92 2.20 2.63 1.08
CA GLU A 92 2.51 1.89 2.31
C GLU A 92 1.75 2.46 3.52
N GLN A 93 1.58 3.79 3.59
CA GLN A 93 0.71 4.36 4.62
C GLN A 93 -0.74 3.83 4.54
N ARG A 94 -1.28 3.57 3.35
CA ARG A 94 -2.63 2.97 3.19
C ARG A 94 -2.64 1.48 3.52
N HIS A 95 -1.53 0.78 3.31
CA HIS A 95 -1.38 -0.60 3.78
C HIS A 95 -1.37 -0.64 5.31
N MET A 96 -0.57 0.21 5.96
CA MET A 96 -0.60 0.41 7.41
C MET A 96 -2.00 0.76 7.92
N ASP A 97 -2.73 1.66 7.25
CA ASP A 97 -4.11 2.03 7.62
C ASP A 97 -5.08 0.82 7.51
N ALA A 98 -4.90 -0.04 6.50
CA ALA A 98 -5.67 -1.27 6.33
C ALA A 98 -5.34 -2.32 7.42
N MET A 99 -4.07 -2.46 7.78
CA MET A 99 -3.62 -3.32 8.87
C MET A 99 -4.11 -2.83 10.24
N LEU A 100 -4.06 -1.52 10.49
CA LEU A 100 -4.62 -0.90 11.68
C LEU A 100 -6.12 -1.12 11.79
N SER A 101 -6.85 -1.16 10.67
CA SER A 101 -8.27 -1.50 10.66
C SER A 101 -8.55 -2.94 11.13
N LEU A 102 -7.66 -3.90 10.85
CA LEU A 102 -7.75 -5.27 11.39
C LEU A 102 -7.36 -5.32 12.87
N ILE A 103 -6.28 -4.63 13.26
CA ILE A 103 -5.83 -4.52 14.65
C ILE A 103 -6.93 -3.94 15.54
N GLU A 104 -7.62 -2.89 15.10
CA GLU A 104 -8.80 -2.33 15.78
C GLU A 104 -9.97 -3.34 15.78
N LYS A 105 -10.28 -3.95 14.63
CA LYS A 105 -11.37 -4.95 14.52
C LYS A 105 -11.20 -6.08 15.54
N TYR A 106 -10.00 -6.63 15.71
CA TYR A 106 -9.72 -7.73 16.64
C TYR A 106 -9.30 -7.28 18.04
N ASN A 107 -9.43 -5.99 18.36
CA ASN A 107 -9.11 -5.40 19.67
C ASN A 107 -7.67 -5.75 20.13
N LEU A 108 -6.72 -5.67 19.21
CA LEU A 108 -5.28 -5.81 19.47
C LEU A 108 -4.66 -4.44 19.77
N THR A 109 -3.55 -4.44 20.53
CA THR A 109 -2.78 -3.21 20.80
C THR A 109 -1.75 -3.02 19.69
N ALA A 110 -1.91 -1.96 18.89
CA ALA A 110 -0.91 -1.54 17.91
C ALA A 110 0.43 -1.14 18.56
N PRO A 111 1.58 -1.29 17.87
CA PRO A 111 2.85 -0.73 18.31
C PRO A 111 2.76 0.78 18.60
N SER A 112 3.44 1.24 19.64
CA SER A 112 3.42 2.66 20.07
C SER A 112 4.35 3.57 19.27
N THR A 113 5.07 3.01 18.31
CA THR A 113 6.11 3.66 17.49
C THR A 113 5.67 3.95 16.05
N LEU A 114 4.45 3.59 15.64
CA LEU A 114 4.01 3.64 14.24
C LEU A 114 4.08 5.05 13.59
N ASP A 115 4.07 6.11 14.40
CA ASP A 115 4.21 7.51 14.00
C ASP A 115 5.67 8.02 13.91
N GLN A 116 6.63 7.23 14.38
CA GLN A 116 8.05 7.59 14.46
C GLN A 116 8.86 6.92 13.34
N ILE A 117 9.30 7.72 12.37
CA ILE A 117 10.12 7.27 11.25
C ILE A 117 11.42 6.62 11.77
N GLY A 118 11.66 5.37 11.37
CA GLY A 118 12.90 4.65 11.70
C GLY A 118 12.99 4.12 13.13
N VAL A 119 11.88 4.10 13.88
CA VAL A 119 11.81 3.53 15.24
C VAL A 119 10.82 2.36 15.27
N PHE A 120 11.23 1.17 15.69
CA PHE A 120 10.42 -0.06 15.70
C PHE A 120 10.36 -0.69 17.09
N GLU A 121 9.25 -1.33 17.44
CA GLU A 121 9.18 -2.17 18.66
C GLU A 121 9.84 -3.53 18.43
N ASN A 122 9.73 -4.10 17.23
CA ASN A 122 10.48 -5.27 16.82
C ASN A 122 11.97 -4.94 16.55
N PRO A 123 12.93 -5.49 17.32
CA PRO A 123 14.36 -5.20 17.15
C PRO A 123 14.95 -5.76 15.84
N GLU A 124 14.34 -6.77 15.24
CA GLU A 124 14.78 -7.33 13.95
C GLU A 124 14.43 -6.37 12.80
N LEU A 125 13.22 -5.80 12.82
CA LEU A 125 12.81 -4.75 11.89
C LEU A 125 13.61 -3.45 12.11
N GLN A 126 13.96 -3.10 13.34
CA GLN A 126 14.87 -1.98 13.61
C GLN A 126 16.24 -2.17 12.93
N ALA A 127 16.88 -3.33 13.14
CA ALA A 127 18.18 -3.62 12.55
C ALA A 127 18.13 -3.70 11.02
N LEU A 128 17.02 -4.22 10.49
CA LEU A 128 16.76 -4.30 9.05
C LEU A 128 16.57 -2.91 8.43
N TYR A 129 15.81 -2.02 9.07
CA TYR A 129 15.65 -0.62 8.65
C TYR A 129 17.02 0.08 8.56
N ASP A 130 17.84 -0.02 9.62
CA ASP A 130 19.17 0.60 9.67
C ASP A 130 20.06 0.09 8.51
N GLN A 131 20.02 -1.21 8.23
CA GLN A 131 20.79 -1.84 7.14
C GLN A 131 20.29 -1.46 5.75
N LEU A 132 18.96 -1.40 5.53
CA LEU A 132 18.37 -1.05 4.24
C LEU A 132 18.59 0.43 3.90
N VAL A 133 18.54 1.32 4.90
CA VAL A 133 18.95 2.72 4.74
C VAL A 133 20.44 2.79 4.41
N GLU A 134 21.34 2.18 5.20
CA GLU A 134 22.79 2.20 4.91
C GLU A 134 23.11 1.71 3.49
N GLN A 135 22.44 0.65 3.03
CA GLN A 135 22.59 0.12 1.66
C GLN A 135 22.03 1.08 0.61
N GLY A 136 20.85 1.66 0.84
CA GLY A 136 20.19 2.55 -0.12
C GLY A 136 20.91 3.88 -0.30
N SER A 137 21.46 4.44 0.79
CA SER A 137 22.20 5.71 0.79
C SER A 137 23.50 5.70 -0.01
N GLN A 138 23.98 4.53 -0.47
CA GLN A 138 25.22 4.42 -1.25
C GLN A 138 25.11 5.06 -2.64
N SER A 139 23.96 4.92 -3.31
CA SER A 139 23.70 5.55 -4.61
C SER A 139 22.21 5.50 -4.98
N THR A 140 21.78 6.35 -5.92
CA THR A 140 20.42 6.31 -6.48
C THR A 140 20.04 4.94 -7.07
N ILE A 141 21.01 4.19 -7.60
CA ILE A 141 20.77 2.83 -8.12
C ILE A 141 20.60 1.84 -6.96
N ASP A 142 21.38 1.95 -5.90
CA ASP A 142 21.31 1.03 -4.76
C ASP A 142 20.06 1.30 -3.90
N ALA A 143 19.63 2.57 -3.78
CA ALA A 143 18.31 2.93 -3.24
C ALA A 143 17.15 2.24 -3.98
N LEU A 144 17.17 2.24 -5.31
CA LEU A 144 16.10 1.61 -6.10
C LEU A 144 16.14 0.07 -6.03
N LYS A 145 17.33 -0.52 -5.87
CA LYS A 145 17.46 -1.96 -5.57
C LYS A 145 16.97 -2.30 -4.17
N VAL A 146 17.17 -1.43 -3.18
CA VAL A 146 16.59 -1.57 -1.83
C VAL A 146 15.07 -1.54 -1.92
N GLY A 147 14.50 -0.61 -2.69
CA GLY A 147 13.06 -0.61 -3.00
C GLY A 147 12.59 -1.95 -3.55
N ALA A 148 13.12 -2.37 -4.70
CA ALA A 148 12.72 -3.65 -5.32
C ALA A 148 12.95 -4.88 -4.40
N LEU A 149 13.99 -4.87 -3.56
CA LEU A 149 14.27 -5.92 -2.60
C LEU A 149 13.22 -6.00 -1.47
N ILE A 150 12.77 -4.85 -0.96
CA ILE A 150 11.69 -4.80 0.04
C ILE A 150 10.42 -5.40 -0.57
N GLU A 151 10.03 -4.97 -1.77
CA GLU A 151 8.80 -5.45 -2.43
C GLU A 151 8.83 -6.95 -2.77
N GLU A 152 9.97 -7.50 -3.22
CA GLU A 152 10.10 -8.95 -3.40
C GLU A 152 9.90 -9.71 -2.07
N THR A 153 10.33 -9.13 -0.96
CA THR A 153 10.29 -9.80 0.34
C THR A 153 8.93 -9.71 1.00
N ASP A 154 8.29 -8.54 0.93
CA ASP A 154 6.91 -8.35 1.37
C ASP A 154 5.94 -9.28 0.63
N ILE A 155 6.08 -9.43 -0.70
CA ILE A 155 5.30 -10.43 -1.47
C ILE A 155 5.51 -11.84 -0.90
N LYS A 156 6.77 -12.25 -0.68
CA LYS A 156 7.10 -13.59 -0.17
C LYS A 156 6.51 -13.83 1.22
N ASP A 157 6.61 -12.85 2.10
CA ASP A 157 6.19 -13.00 3.49
C ASP A 157 4.65 -12.92 3.59
N LEU A 158 3.97 -12.12 2.76
CA LEU A 158 2.52 -12.16 2.58
C LEU A 158 2.02 -13.50 2.01
N GLU A 159 2.71 -14.11 1.05
CA GLU A 159 2.41 -15.48 0.59
C GLU A 159 2.50 -16.49 1.74
N GLU A 160 3.54 -16.40 2.57
CA GLU A 160 3.70 -17.23 3.75
C GLU A 160 2.62 -16.98 4.82
N TRP A 161 2.23 -15.72 5.05
CA TRP A 161 1.18 -15.38 6.01
C TRP A 161 -0.20 -15.84 5.55
N ILE A 162 -0.55 -15.65 4.26
CA ILE A 162 -1.80 -16.14 3.67
C ILE A 162 -1.90 -17.67 3.78
N ALA A 163 -0.79 -18.39 3.67
CA ALA A 163 -0.76 -19.85 3.83
C ALA A 163 -0.96 -20.36 5.27
N LYS A 164 -0.89 -19.47 6.29
CA LYS A 164 -0.98 -19.80 7.73
C LYS A 164 -2.35 -19.47 8.36
N THR A 165 -3.26 -18.79 7.66
CA THR A 165 -4.57 -18.37 8.17
C THR A 165 -5.72 -18.89 7.29
N ASP A 166 -6.85 -19.21 7.92
CA ASP A 166 -8.15 -19.46 7.26
C ASP A 166 -9.15 -18.30 7.44
N ASN A 167 -8.72 -17.21 8.09
CA ASN A 167 -9.53 -16.03 8.34
C ASN A 167 -9.67 -15.16 7.07
N GLU A 168 -10.86 -15.17 6.47
CA GLU A 168 -11.16 -14.47 5.22
C GLU A 168 -10.94 -12.94 5.28
N ASP A 169 -11.07 -12.30 6.46
CA ASP A 169 -10.78 -10.87 6.61
C ASP A 169 -9.27 -10.59 6.45
N ILE A 170 -8.43 -11.43 7.07
CA ILE A 170 -6.97 -11.32 7.02
C ILE A 170 -6.46 -11.64 5.60
N VAL A 171 -6.88 -12.79 5.04
CA VAL A 171 -6.52 -13.21 3.67
C VAL A 171 -6.88 -12.12 2.66
N ARG A 172 -8.05 -11.47 2.82
CA ARG A 172 -8.48 -10.38 1.95
C ARG A 172 -7.57 -9.16 2.06
N VAL A 173 -7.13 -8.76 3.25
CA VAL A 173 -6.23 -7.60 3.40
C VAL A 173 -4.84 -7.93 2.83
N TYR A 174 -4.22 -9.03 3.24
CA TYR A 174 -2.91 -9.46 2.72
C TYR A 174 -2.89 -9.61 1.19
N SER A 175 -3.96 -10.15 0.58
CA SER A 175 -4.07 -10.23 -0.89
C SER A 175 -4.13 -8.86 -1.58
N ASN A 176 -4.62 -7.81 -0.91
CA ASN A 176 -4.63 -6.45 -1.46
C ASN A 176 -3.28 -5.75 -1.27
N LEU A 177 -2.60 -5.99 -0.14
CA LEU A 177 -1.24 -5.52 0.14
C LEU A 177 -0.28 -6.09 -0.93
N MET A 178 -0.25 -7.42 -1.10
CA MET A 178 0.59 -8.12 -2.08
C MET A 178 0.40 -7.59 -3.52
N ALA A 179 -0.84 -7.27 -3.91
CA ALA A 179 -1.13 -6.66 -5.21
C ALA A 179 -0.63 -5.20 -5.32
N GLY A 180 -0.50 -4.49 -4.20
CA GLY A 180 0.22 -3.23 -4.07
C GLY A 180 1.72 -3.42 -4.25
N SER A 181 2.31 -4.34 -3.50
CA SER A 181 3.75 -4.65 -3.50
C SER A 181 4.25 -5.09 -4.88
N GLU A 182 3.47 -5.90 -5.60
CA GLU A 182 3.75 -6.19 -7.02
C GLU A 182 3.80 -4.92 -7.90
N ASN A 183 2.90 -3.95 -7.67
CA ASN A 183 2.89 -2.69 -8.42
C ASN A 183 4.09 -1.81 -8.07
N HIS A 184 4.54 -1.87 -6.81
CA HIS A 184 5.73 -1.17 -6.33
C HIS A 184 7.01 -1.80 -6.91
N LEU A 185 7.11 -3.14 -6.93
CA LEU A 185 8.19 -3.87 -7.60
C LEU A 185 8.27 -3.50 -9.08
N ARG A 186 7.13 -3.53 -9.80
CA ARG A 186 7.01 -3.03 -11.18
C ARG A 186 7.49 -1.58 -11.31
N ALA A 187 7.23 -0.72 -10.33
CA ALA A 187 7.65 0.69 -10.37
C ALA A 187 9.15 0.87 -10.11
N PHE A 188 9.75 0.17 -9.13
CA PHE A 188 11.19 0.24 -8.85
C PHE A 188 12.02 -0.34 -10.00
N VAL A 189 11.63 -1.49 -10.54
CA VAL A 189 12.34 -2.12 -11.68
C VAL A 189 12.30 -1.19 -12.91
N ARG A 190 11.16 -0.58 -13.24
CA ARG A 190 11.10 0.40 -14.34
C ARG A 190 12.01 1.62 -14.14
N ASN A 191 12.27 2.03 -12.90
CA ASN A 191 13.22 3.12 -12.58
C ASN A 191 14.70 2.67 -12.66
N LEU A 192 14.99 1.38 -12.42
CA LEU A 192 16.30 0.77 -12.67
C LEU A 192 16.57 0.62 -14.17
N GLU A 193 15.62 0.09 -14.93
CA GLU A 193 15.69 -0.07 -16.38
C GLU A 193 15.87 1.27 -17.10
N ALA A 194 15.18 2.32 -16.65
CA ALA A 194 15.35 3.69 -17.16
C ALA A 194 16.77 4.27 -16.94
N GLN A 195 17.54 3.69 -16.02
CA GLN A 195 18.96 4.00 -15.79
C GLN A 195 19.92 2.98 -16.44
N GLY A 196 19.40 2.06 -17.26
CA GLY A 196 20.18 1.03 -17.93
C GLY A 196 20.63 -0.11 -17.00
N VAL A 197 19.94 -0.31 -15.88
CA VAL A 197 20.19 -1.40 -14.94
C VAL A 197 19.14 -2.49 -15.16
N GLU A 198 19.57 -3.65 -15.65
CA GLU A 198 18.75 -4.86 -15.64
C GLU A 198 18.56 -5.34 -14.19
N TYR A 199 17.32 -5.69 -13.82
CA TYR A 199 17.02 -6.26 -12.51
C TYR A 199 17.18 -7.78 -12.52
N THR A 200 17.46 -8.35 -11.35
CA THR A 200 17.52 -9.79 -11.13
C THR A 200 16.92 -10.05 -9.77
N ALA A 201 16.00 -11.01 -9.67
CA ALA A 201 15.34 -11.39 -8.44
C ALA A 201 16.36 -11.78 -7.36
N GLN A 202 16.11 -11.33 -6.13
CA GLN A 202 16.98 -11.52 -4.99
C GLN A 202 16.36 -12.43 -3.93
N VAL A 203 15.03 -12.51 -3.89
CA VAL A 203 14.26 -13.23 -2.85
C VAL A 203 13.24 -14.17 -3.49
N LEU A 204 12.47 -13.68 -4.46
CA LEU A 204 11.51 -14.51 -5.18
C LEU A 204 12.23 -15.35 -6.27
N PRO A 205 11.63 -16.48 -6.72
CA PRO A 205 12.04 -17.13 -7.95
C PRO A 205 12.00 -16.16 -9.14
N GLN A 206 13.05 -16.15 -9.97
CA GLN A 206 13.12 -15.24 -11.12
C GLN A 206 11.90 -15.36 -12.05
N GLU A 207 11.37 -16.56 -12.26
CA GLU A 207 10.17 -16.80 -13.09
C GLU A 207 8.92 -16.07 -12.54
N GLN A 208 8.78 -15.99 -11.20
CA GLN A 208 7.69 -15.25 -10.55
C GLN A 208 7.87 -13.74 -10.70
N VAL A 209 9.10 -13.24 -10.54
CA VAL A 209 9.41 -11.82 -10.80
C VAL A 209 9.16 -11.47 -12.28
N ASP A 210 9.55 -12.33 -13.21
CA ASP A 210 9.30 -12.14 -14.64
C ASP A 210 7.80 -12.08 -14.96
N GLU A 211 6.97 -12.93 -14.32
CA GLU A 211 5.51 -12.89 -14.44
C GLU A 211 4.92 -11.59 -13.86
N ILE A 212 5.35 -11.18 -12.65
CA ILE A 212 4.94 -9.93 -12.01
C ILE A 212 5.30 -8.71 -12.87
N LEU A 213 6.49 -8.69 -13.49
CA LEU A 213 6.95 -7.60 -14.34
C LEU A 213 6.24 -7.55 -15.71
N ALA A 214 5.85 -8.71 -16.25
CA ALA A 214 5.06 -8.82 -17.47
C ALA A 214 3.57 -8.46 -17.26
N GLY A 215 3.07 -8.55 -16.03
CA GLY A 215 1.69 -8.22 -15.67
C GLY A 215 1.30 -6.75 -15.88
N GLU A 216 0.03 -6.52 -16.21
CA GLU A 216 -0.56 -5.17 -16.15
C GLU A 216 -0.72 -4.73 -14.68
N ALA A 217 -0.66 -3.41 -14.44
CA ALA A 217 -0.77 -2.87 -13.09
C ALA A 217 -2.17 -3.13 -12.50
N SER A 218 -2.25 -4.06 -11.54
CA SER A 218 -3.48 -4.42 -10.85
C SER A 218 -4.10 -3.18 -10.21
N HIS A 219 -5.30 -2.80 -10.67
CA HIS A 219 -6.10 -1.78 -10.00
C HIS A 219 -6.87 -2.44 -8.86
N SER A 220 -6.58 -2.06 -7.62
CA SER A 220 -7.36 -2.46 -6.44
C SER A 220 -8.77 -1.84 -6.51
N GLY A 221 -9.66 -2.54 -7.23
CA GLY A 221 -10.93 -1.99 -7.70
C GLY A 221 -11.96 -3.06 -8.04
N HIS A 222 -12.55 -3.64 -6.99
CA HIS A 222 -13.60 -4.67 -7.00
C HIS A 222 -13.13 -6.08 -7.37
N GLY A 223 -13.45 -7.02 -6.46
CA GLY A 223 -13.01 -8.41 -6.55
C GLY A 223 -13.50 -9.12 -7.82
N LYS A 224 -12.57 -9.78 -8.49
CA LYS A 224 -12.84 -10.68 -9.61
C LYS A 224 -13.44 -11.97 -9.03
N MET A 225 -14.76 -11.98 -8.84
CA MET A 225 -15.48 -13.18 -8.37
C MET A 225 -15.14 -14.36 -9.30
N MET A 226 -14.54 -15.40 -8.73
CA MET A 226 -14.29 -16.66 -9.44
C MET A 226 -15.65 -17.26 -9.82
N ALA A 227 -15.98 -17.22 -11.11
CA ALA A 227 -17.21 -17.80 -11.65
C ALA A 227 -17.11 -19.33 -11.63
N GLY A 228 -17.44 -19.93 -10.47
CA GLY A 228 -17.44 -21.38 -10.30
C GLY A 228 -18.57 -22.08 -11.06
N GLY A 229 -18.30 -23.32 -11.47
CA GLY A 229 -19.33 -24.32 -11.69
C GLY A 229 -20.14 -24.21 -12.98
N ASN A 230 -19.59 -24.74 -14.08
CA ASN A 230 -20.35 -25.04 -15.29
C ASN A 230 -21.45 -26.07 -14.95
N HIS A 231 -22.73 -25.65 -14.93
CA HIS A 231 -23.86 -26.57 -14.81
C HIS A 231 -24.50 -26.82 -16.17
N ASP A 232 -24.39 -28.07 -16.63
CA ASP A 232 -24.81 -28.50 -17.95
C ASP A 232 -26.32 -28.43 -18.19
N HIS A 233 -26.65 -28.08 -19.45
CA HIS A 233 -27.82 -28.50 -20.22
C HIS A 233 -29.10 -28.96 -19.49
N MET A 234 -30.16 -28.14 -19.65
CA MET A 234 -31.44 -28.69 -20.13
C MET A 234 -32.10 -27.76 -21.16
N LYS A 235 -32.20 -28.24 -22.40
CA LYS A 235 -33.04 -27.61 -23.44
C LYS A 235 -34.49 -27.95 -23.14
N ASN A 236 -35.39 -26.97 -23.18
CA ASN A 236 -36.71 -27.23 -23.72
C ASN A 236 -37.20 -26.07 -24.58
N SER A 237 -37.71 -26.42 -25.75
CA SER A 237 -38.26 -25.50 -26.73
C SER A 237 -39.77 -25.68 -26.77
N ASP A 238 -40.55 -24.61 -26.66
CA ASP A 238 -41.63 -24.44 -27.65
C ASP A 238 -42.19 -23.02 -27.79
N ARG A 239 -42.75 -22.82 -28.97
CA ARG A 239 -43.37 -21.63 -29.58
C ARG A 239 -44.32 -20.80 -28.70
N MET A 240 -44.40 -19.49 -28.98
CA MET A 240 -45.60 -18.90 -29.63
C MET A 240 -45.36 -17.52 -30.28
N THR A 241 -46.12 -17.22 -31.34
CA THR A 241 -45.96 -16.05 -32.22
C THR A 241 -47.21 -15.16 -32.26
N LYS A 242 -47.01 -13.83 -32.20
CA LYS A 242 -47.74 -12.72 -32.90
C LYS A 242 -47.35 -11.38 -32.24
N GLY A 243 -46.90 -10.36 -32.97
CA GLY A 243 -47.75 -9.25 -33.48
C GLY A 243 -47.76 -8.09 -32.46
N GLN A 244 -47.60 -6.80 -32.78
CA GLN A 244 -47.85 -6.04 -34.02
C GLN A 244 -46.86 -4.87 -34.21
N ARG A 245 -46.89 -4.24 -35.40
CA ARG A 245 -46.17 -2.99 -35.71
C ARG A 245 -46.98 -1.77 -35.27
N GLY A 246 -46.29 -0.70 -34.85
CA GLY A 246 -46.87 0.64 -34.71
C GLY A 246 -45.86 1.71 -35.12
N LYS A 247 -46.08 2.37 -36.26
CA LYS A 247 -45.39 3.62 -36.64
C LYS A 247 -46.26 4.81 -36.22
N MET A 248 -45.66 5.90 -35.78
CA MET A 248 -46.22 7.25 -35.98
C MET A 248 -45.13 8.25 -36.31
N ASP A 249 -45.22 8.82 -37.51
CA ASP A 249 -44.57 10.09 -37.89
C ASP A 249 -45.39 11.25 -37.31
N GLY A 250 -44.73 12.33 -36.86
CA GLY A 250 -45.39 13.53 -36.33
C GLY A 250 -44.52 14.78 -36.50
N ARG A 251 -44.82 15.61 -37.52
CA ARG A 251 -43.99 16.73 -37.98
C ARG A 251 -44.77 18.04 -38.01
N MET A 252 -44.33 19.08 -37.30
CA MET A 252 -44.41 20.51 -37.68
C MET A 252 -43.69 21.39 -36.62
N LYS A 253 -42.71 22.24 -37.01
CA LYS A 253 -42.79 23.72 -37.24
C LYS A 253 -43.26 24.50 -35.98
N GLY A 254 -42.64 25.56 -35.45
CA GLY A 254 -41.72 26.61 -35.95
C GLY A 254 -42.22 27.96 -35.35
N ASN A 255 -41.46 29.02 -35.04
CA ASN A 255 -40.12 29.54 -35.40
C ASN A 255 -39.51 30.20 -34.11
N GLY A 256 -38.42 30.98 -34.04
CA GLY A 256 -37.36 31.45 -34.97
C GLY A 256 -36.80 32.83 -34.55
N HIS A 257 -35.54 33.14 -34.91
CA HIS A 257 -34.80 34.39 -34.59
C HIS A 257 -34.51 34.62 -33.07
N GLU A 258 -33.45 35.33 -32.65
CA GLU A 258 -32.69 36.40 -33.32
C GLU A 258 -31.18 36.41 -32.96
N LYS A 259 -30.36 37.21 -33.66
CA LYS A 259 -28.91 37.36 -33.42
C LYS A 259 -28.63 38.56 -32.51
N GLY A 260 -27.57 38.49 -31.69
CA GLY A 260 -27.03 39.63 -30.95
C GLY A 260 -25.53 39.50 -30.69
N THR A 261 -24.71 40.12 -31.55
CA THR A 261 -23.26 40.30 -31.35
C THR A 261 -22.99 41.63 -30.65
N HIS A 262 -22.05 41.70 -29.70
CA HIS A 262 -21.33 42.96 -29.42
C HIS A 262 -19.94 42.73 -28.82
N GLU A 263 -18.97 43.47 -29.35
CA GLU A 263 -17.58 43.57 -28.90
C GLU A 263 -17.30 44.83 -28.07
N HIS A 264 -16.11 44.86 -27.44
CA HIS A 264 -15.21 46.01 -27.15
C HIS A 264 -15.30 46.80 -25.82
N GLY A 265 -14.10 47.26 -25.39
CA GLY A 265 -13.82 48.19 -24.25
C GLY A 265 -13.18 47.48 -23.04
N LYS A 266 -11.86 47.37 -22.81
CA LYS A 266 -10.68 48.28 -22.87
C LYS A 266 -10.64 49.41 -21.82
N GLY A 267 -9.57 49.42 -21.01
CA GLY A 267 -9.18 50.46 -20.03
C GLY A 267 -9.27 49.98 -18.57
N GLY A 268 -8.34 50.30 -17.65
CA GLY A 268 -7.09 51.07 -17.74
C GLY A 268 -6.46 51.28 -16.34
N ASN A 269 -5.14 51.47 -16.29
CA ASN A 269 -4.25 51.60 -15.12
C ASN A 269 -4.75 52.40 -13.89
N GLY A 270 -4.22 52.05 -12.70
CA GLY A 270 -4.24 52.89 -11.49
C GLY A 270 -3.22 52.41 -10.45
N GLU A 271 -2.32 53.29 -9.98
CA GLU A 271 -1.13 52.95 -9.21
C GLU A 271 -1.30 53.04 -7.68
N GLY A 272 -0.54 52.21 -6.96
CA GLY A 272 0.28 52.62 -5.80
C GLY A 272 -0.38 52.99 -4.46
N ASN A 273 0.02 52.28 -3.39
CA ASN A 273 0.89 52.90 -2.37
C ASN A 273 1.68 51.85 -1.56
N LYS A 274 2.82 52.23 -0.97
CA LYS A 274 3.58 51.42 0.02
C LYS A 274 3.39 52.00 1.46
N PRO A 275 4.23 51.72 2.48
CA PRO A 275 3.78 50.99 3.67
C PRO A 275 3.90 51.79 4.97
N MET A 276 3.35 51.28 6.08
CA MET A 276 3.68 51.79 7.41
C MET A 276 3.77 50.69 8.50
N ARG A 277 4.70 50.98 9.41
CA ARG A 277 5.01 50.44 10.75
C ARG A 277 3.80 49.86 11.52
N GLY A 278 3.93 48.89 12.43
CA GLY A 278 5.12 48.39 13.13
C GLY A 278 5.13 48.83 14.60
N TYR A 279 5.00 47.88 15.53
CA TYR A 279 5.18 48.05 16.99
C TYR A 279 5.80 46.79 17.61
N GLY A 280 6.86 46.95 18.41
CA GLY A 280 7.27 45.96 19.44
C GLY A 280 6.51 46.22 20.76
N ARG A 281 6.83 45.61 21.90
CA ARG A 281 7.93 44.71 22.31
C ARG A 281 7.40 43.72 23.37
N GLY A 282 8.17 42.69 23.72
CA GLY A 282 7.97 41.89 24.93
C GLY A 282 9.25 41.12 25.26
N ASP A 283 9.96 41.55 26.29
CA ASP A 283 11.31 41.05 26.63
C ASP A 283 11.27 39.76 27.46
N CYS A 284 12.25 38.87 27.29
CA CYS A 284 12.65 37.85 28.27
C CYS A 284 14.18 37.79 28.38
N PRO A 285 14.77 37.90 29.58
CA PRO A 285 16.20 38.07 29.75
C PRO A 285 16.96 36.74 29.82
N MET A 286 18.21 36.79 29.36
CA MET A 286 19.23 35.77 29.64
C MET A 286 19.59 35.72 31.12
N GLN A 287 19.93 34.54 31.61
CA GLN A 287 20.94 34.39 32.67
C GLN A 287 21.70 33.08 32.47
N ALA A 288 23.01 33.13 32.74
CA ALA A 288 23.95 32.07 32.45
C ALA A 288 24.73 31.69 33.73
N ASP A 289 25.52 30.62 33.59
CA ASP A 289 26.65 30.20 34.42
C ASP A 289 26.39 29.64 35.83
N GLY A 290 26.95 28.44 36.06
CA GLY A 290 27.82 28.26 37.23
C GLY A 290 27.80 26.89 37.94
N ALA A 291 28.94 26.20 37.84
CA ALA A 291 29.42 25.07 38.68
C ALA A 291 28.79 23.68 38.47
#